data_AF-A0A9X2HHK5-F1
#
_entry.id   AF-A0A9X2HHK5-F1
#
_cell.length_a   1.000
_cell.length_b   1.000
_cell.length_c   1.000
_cell.angle_alpha   90.00
_cell.angle_beta   90.00
_cell.angle_gamma   90.00
#
_symmetry.space_group_name_H-M   'P 1'
#
loop_
_entity.id
_entity.type
_entity.pdbx_description
1 polymer ?
#
loop_
_entity_poly.entity_id
_entity_poly.type
_entity_poly.pdbx_seq_one_letter_code
_entity_poly.pdbx_strand_id
1 'polypeptide(L)'
;MTTSLRTCLTCSTSLPVGAPARQIYCSKTCRNRADNRRRRGQPMPDRPRTADEDQQRSTQLLSTGRENQQLRRLTSRLHHTRRKYQRRAEHAEERIEVARRTVDEIEARAAEQKREQDAKLSAAEAQLGQAADRIRELESQVGNQQKLRQQMAGADTYARQAAEALRSEQTRIRKIVRDWDYLARKYFRNRKPETFDAHDRSILTTWQRFRKDVAADDRKKAPRK
;
A
#
# COMPACT_ATOMS: atom_id res chain seq x y z
N MET A 1 -40.80 44.52 -93.45
CA MET A 1 -39.77 44.73 -92.42
C MET A 1 -40.18 45.92 -91.57
N THR A 2 -40.83 45.68 -90.44
CA THR A 2 -41.23 46.71 -89.48
C THR A 2 -39.99 47.14 -88.68
N THR A 3 -39.38 48.26 -89.06
CA THR A 3 -38.30 48.88 -88.28
C THR A 3 -38.87 49.32 -86.93
N SER A 4 -38.64 48.50 -85.89
CA SER A 4 -38.97 48.85 -84.51
C SER A 4 -38.28 50.17 -84.15
N LEU A 5 -39.09 51.21 -83.89
CA LEU A 5 -38.61 52.53 -83.48
C LEU A 5 -37.95 52.40 -82.11
N ARG A 6 -36.62 52.37 -82.08
CA ARG A 6 -35.85 52.36 -80.83
C ARG A 6 -36.03 53.70 -80.13
N THR A 7 -36.30 53.67 -78.83
CA THR A 7 -36.53 54.87 -78.01
C THR A 7 -35.35 55.16 -77.07
N CYS A 8 -35.17 56.43 -76.73
CA CYS A 8 -34.16 56.91 -75.80
C CYS A 8 -34.48 56.45 -74.36
N LEU A 9 -33.52 55.85 -73.66
CA LEU A 9 -33.71 55.40 -72.26
C LEU A 9 -34.01 56.51 -71.24
N THR A 10 -33.74 57.77 -71.58
CA THR A 10 -33.86 58.89 -70.62
C THR A 10 -35.13 59.72 -70.81
N CYS A 11 -35.67 59.78 -72.02
CA CYS A 11 -36.82 60.62 -72.36
C CYS A 11 -37.88 59.91 -73.20
N SER A 12 -37.69 58.63 -73.51
CA SER A 12 -38.61 57.78 -74.28
C SER A 12 -38.92 58.25 -75.71
N THR A 13 -38.28 59.33 -76.19
CA THR A 13 -38.39 59.82 -77.57
C THR A 13 -37.72 58.85 -78.55
N SER A 14 -38.26 58.71 -79.76
CA SER A 14 -37.66 57.90 -80.83
C SER A 14 -36.24 58.38 -81.16
N LEU A 15 -35.34 57.42 -81.40
CA LEU A 15 -34.00 57.70 -81.89
C LEU A 15 -34.07 58.17 -83.36
N PRO A 16 -33.14 59.05 -83.80
CA PRO A 16 -33.15 59.57 -85.17
C PRO A 16 -33.04 58.43 -86.19
N VAL A 17 -33.76 58.57 -87.31
CA VAL A 17 -33.79 57.59 -88.40
C VAL A 17 -32.39 57.50 -88.99
N GLY A 18 -31.71 56.36 -88.82
CA GLY A 18 -30.30 56.16 -89.17
C GLY A 18 -29.32 56.09 -87.99
N ALA A 19 -29.80 56.19 -86.74
CA ALA A 19 -28.97 56.01 -85.56
C ALA A 19 -28.34 54.59 -85.51
N PRO A 20 -27.03 54.46 -85.19
CA PRO A 20 -26.38 53.17 -85.10
C PRO A 20 -27.00 52.28 -84.01
N ALA A 21 -26.89 50.96 -84.19
CA ALA A 21 -27.41 49.96 -83.25
C ALA A 21 -26.90 50.16 -81.80
N ARG A 22 -25.76 50.82 -81.60
CA ARG A 22 -25.18 51.09 -80.28
C ARG A 22 -25.62 52.43 -79.66
N GLN A 23 -26.33 53.29 -80.39
CA GLN A 23 -26.85 54.54 -79.84
C GLN A 23 -28.06 54.27 -78.96
N ILE A 24 -27.97 54.69 -77.70
CA ILE A 24 -28.98 54.45 -76.65
C ILE A 24 -29.77 55.74 -76.31
N TYR A 25 -29.15 56.90 -76.55
CA TYR A 25 -29.69 58.21 -76.21
C TYR A 25 -30.00 59.01 -77.47
N CYS A 26 -31.13 59.73 -77.50
CA CYS A 26 -31.50 60.58 -78.64
C CYS A 26 -30.57 61.79 -78.80
N SER A 27 -29.87 62.21 -77.73
CA SER A 27 -29.01 63.39 -77.73
C SER A 27 -27.89 63.29 -76.69
N LYS A 28 -26.86 64.13 -76.84
CA LYS A 28 -25.78 64.32 -75.85
C LYS A 28 -26.32 64.81 -74.50
N THR A 29 -27.40 65.60 -74.51
CA THR A 29 -28.09 66.05 -73.29
C THR A 29 -28.75 64.89 -72.53
N CYS A 30 -29.40 63.95 -73.21
CA CYS A 30 -29.95 62.76 -72.58
C CYS A 30 -28.86 61.83 -72.02
N ARG A 31 -27.74 61.70 -72.73
CA ARG A 31 -26.56 60.97 -72.24
C ARG A 31 -26.00 61.59 -70.95
N ASN A 32 -25.76 62.91 -70.94
CA ASN A 32 -25.27 63.62 -69.75
C ASN A 32 -26.26 63.55 -68.58
N ARG A 33 -27.57 63.59 -68.85
CA ARG A 33 -28.61 63.43 -67.83
C ARG A 33 -28.63 62.03 -67.23
N ALA A 34 -28.41 60.98 -68.02
CA ALA A 34 -28.29 59.61 -67.54
C ALA A 34 -26.99 59.40 -66.73
N ASP A 35 -25.87 59.93 -67.19
CA ASP A 35 -24.58 59.84 -66.48
C ASP A 35 -24.64 60.57 -65.13
N ASN A 36 -25.27 61.76 -65.08
CA ASN A 36 -25.50 62.48 -63.83
C ASN A 36 -26.41 61.73 -62.84
N ARG A 37 -27.42 60.98 -63.33
CA ARG A 37 -28.25 60.11 -62.47
C ARG A 37 -27.46 58.95 -61.89
N ARG A 38 -26.65 58.26 -62.69
CA ARG A 38 -25.77 57.17 -62.23
C ARG A 38 -24.79 57.66 -61.16
N ARG A 39 -24.16 58.83 -61.39
CA ARG A 39 -23.25 59.46 -60.41
C ARG A 39 -23.94 59.81 -59.09
N ARG A 40 -25.24 60.08 -59.10
CA ARG A 40 -26.06 60.38 -57.91
C ARG A 40 -26.70 59.15 -57.27
N GLY A 41 -26.36 57.93 -57.71
CA GLY A 41 -26.93 56.69 -57.19
C GLY A 41 -28.44 56.55 -57.45
N GLN A 42 -29.02 57.33 -58.37
CA GLN A 42 -30.44 57.24 -58.67
C GLN A 42 -30.69 56.08 -59.64
N PRO A 43 -31.67 55.19 -59.35
CA PRO A 43 -32.00 54.11 -60.26
C PRO A 43 -32.43 54.67 -61.61
N MET A 44 -31.97 54.03 -62.69
CA MET A 44 -32.49 54.31 -64.04
C MET A 44 -33.99 53.97 -64.04
N PRO A 45 -34.84 54.78 -64.70
CA PRO A 45 -36.22 54.37 -64.93
C PRO A 45 -36.18 53.04 -65.69
N ASP A 46 -36.80 52.02 -65.11
CA ASP A 46 -36.94 50.73 -65.78
C ASP A 46 -37.60 50.99 -67.15
N ARG A 47 -37.00 50.45 -68.21
CA ARG A 47 -37.68 50.40 -69.52
C ARG A 47 -39.08 49.82 -69.26
N PRO A 48 -40.15 50.37 -69.84
CA PRO A 48 -41.46 49.74 -69.75
C PRO A 48 -41.31 48.31 -70.28
N ARG A 49 -41.37 47.35 -69.36
CA ARG A 49 -41.25 45.94 -69.67
C ARG A 49 -42.52 45.49 -70.34
N THR A 50 -42.41 44.52 -71.23
CA THR A 50 -43.60 43.88 -71.78
C THR A 50 -44.24 43.03 -70.68
N ALA A 51 -45.57 42.85 -70.75
CA ALA A 51 -46.29 42.01 -69.79
C ALA A 51 -45.69 40.59 -69.69
N ASP A 52 -45.14 40.07 -70.80
CA ASP A 52 -44.50 38.77 -70.88
C ASP A 52 -43.18 38.70 -70.07
N GLU A 53 -42.36 39.76 -70.10
CA GLU A 53 -41.10 39.83 -69.33
C GLU A 53 -41.37 39.86 -67.82
N ASP A 54 -42.41 40.59 -67.39
CA ASP A 54 -42.82 40.64 -65.98
C ASP A 54 -43.44 39.31 -65.53
N GLN A 55 -44.19 38.62 -66.39
CA GLN A 55 -44.72 37.29 -66.10
C GLN A 55 -43.60 36.24 -65.99
N GLN A 56 -42.61 36.25 -66.89
CA GLN A 56 -41.44 35.35 -66.80
C GLN A 56 -40.61 35.63 -65.54
N ARG A 57 -40.42 36.89 -65.18
CA ARG A 57 -39.69 37.26 -63.96
C ARG A 57 -40.44 36.84 -62.69
N SER A 58 -41.75 37.04 -62.66
CA SER A 58 -42.56 36.64 -61.50
C SER A 58 -42.53 35.11 -61.29
N THR A 59 -42.60 34.32 -62.37
CA THR A 59 -42.47 32.87 -62.28
C THR A 59 -41.07 32.44 -61.83
N GLN A 60 -40.01 33.09 -62.32
CA GLN A 60 -38.64 32.86 -61.86
C GLN A 60 -38.45 33.20 -60.38
N LEU A 61 -38.98 34.34 -59.90
CA LEU A 61 -38.91 34.72 -58.48
C LEU A 61 -39.66 33.72 -57.58
N LEU A 62 -40.81 33.21 -58.03
CA LEU A 62 -41.53 32.17 -57.30
C LEU A 62 -40.76 30.85 -57.27
N SER A 63 -40.13 30.45 -58.38
CA SER A 63 -39.32 29.23 -58.45
C SER A 63 -38.10 29.29 -57.54
N THR A 64 -37.32 30.38 -57.62
CA THR A 64 -36.15 30.62 -56.77
C THR A 64 -36.54 30.83 -55.30
N GLY A 65 -37.73 31.38 -55.03
CA GLY A 65 -38.31 31.44 -53.68
C GLY A 65 -38.58 30.06 -53.09
N ARG A 66 -39.15 29.14 -53.88
CA ARG A 66 -39.39 27.73 -53.47
C ARG A 66 -38.08 26.99 -53.23
N GLU A 67 -37.10 27.14 -54.12
CA GLU A 67 -35.77 26.52 -53.97
C GLU A 67 -35.06 27.03 -52.70
N ASN A 68 -35.06 28.34 -52.46
CA ASN A 68 -34.48 28.91 -51.25
C ASN A 68 -35.18 28.39 -49.99
N GLN A 69 -36.51 28.25 -50.01
CA GLN A 69 -37.25 27.67 -48.89
C GLN A 69 -36.86 26.21 -48.66
N GLN A 70 -36.67 25.43 -49.72
CA GLN A 70 -36.21 24.04 -49.64
C GLN A 70 -34.79 23.94 -49.08
N LEU A 71 -33.86 24.77 -49.55
CA LEU A 71 -32.48 24.81 -49.04
C LEU A 71 -32.43 25.20 -47.56
N ARG A 72 -33.24 26.18 -47.12
CA ARG A 72 -33.36 26.54 -45.70
C ARG A 72 -33.86 25.37 -44.87
N ARG A 73 -34.87 24.63 -45.34
CA ARG A 73 -35.38 23.43 -44.65
C ARG A 73 -34.31 22.35 -44.54
N LEU A 74 -33.56 22.08 -45.61
CA LEU A 74 -32.46 21.10 -45.60
C LEU A 74 -31.34 21.52 -44.65
N THR A 75 -30.97 22.79 -44.66
CA THR A 75 -29.94 23.35 -43.75
C THR A 75 -30.37 23.23 -42.29
N SER A 76 -31.62 23.56 -41.96
CA SER A 76 -32.16 23.37 -40.62
C SER A 76 -32.17 21.90 -40.19
N ARG A 77 -32.50 20.97 -41.10
CA ARG A 77 -32.43 19.53 -40.83
C ARG A 77 -31.00 19.08 -40.56
N LEU A 78 -30.03 19.52 -41.36
CA LEU A 78 -28.60 19.22 -41.16
C LEU A 78 -28.08 19.77 -39.83
N HIS A 79 -28.47 20.98 -39.45
CA HIS A 79 -28.11 21.52 -38.13
C HIS A 79 -28.73 20.72 -36.99
N HIS A 80 -29.99 20.30 -37.12
CA HIS A 80 -30.65 19.49 -36.11
C HIS A 80 -30.00 18.10 -35.98
N THR A 81 -29.69 17.43 -37.09
CA THR A 81 -28.98 16.15 -37.06
C THR A 81 -27.58 16.31 -36.48
N ARG A 82 -26.82 17.34 -36.90
CA ARG A 82 -25.50 17.63 -36.33
C ARG A 82 -25.57 17.85 -34.82
N ARG A 83 -26.50 18.68 -34.33
CA ARG A 83 -26.69 18.90 -32.88
C ARG A 83 -27.08 17.61 -32.15
N LYS A 84 -27.91 16.77 -32.75
CA LYS A 84 -28.30 15.47 -32.17
C LYS A 84 -27.08 14.54 -32.02
N TYR A 85 -26.22 14.46 -33.04
CA TYR A 85 -25.00 13.64 -32.96
C TYR A 85 -23.96 14.22 -32.01
N GLN A 86 -23.81 15.55 -31.99
CA GLN A 86 -22.92 16.23 -31.05
C GLN A 86 -23.32 15.93 -29.60
N ARG A 87 -24.61 16.08 -29.23
CA ARG A 87 -25.08 15.73 -27.87
C ARG A 87 -24.86 14.26 -27.52
N ARG A 88 -24.99 13.36 -28.50
CA ARG A 88 -24.72 11.92 -28.30
C ARG A 88 -23.24 11.65 -28.06
N ALA A 89 -22.36 12.39 -28.73
CA ALA A 89 -20.92 12.31 -28.53
C ALA A 89 -20.53 12.84 -27.14
N GLU A 90 -21.02 14.03 -26.77
CA GLU A 90 -20.81 14.63 -25.44
C GLU A 90 -21.25 13.68 -24.32
N HIS A 91 -22.46 13.10 -24.42
CA HIS A 91 -22.94 12.12 -23.44
C HIS A 91 -22.12 10.81 -23.43
N ALA A 92 -21.56 10.39 -24.57
CA ALA A 92 -20.68 9.23 -24.63
C ALA A 92 -19.33 9.52 -23.96
N GLU A 93 -18.79 10.72 -24.16
CA GLU A 93 -17.56 11.20 -23.52
C GLU A 93 -17.73 11.28 -22.00
N GLU A 94 -18.83 11.85 -21.50
CA GLU A 94 -19.16 11.89 -20.08
C GLU A 94 -19.22 10.48 -19.46
N ARG A 95 -19.82 9.51 -20.16
CA ARG A 95 -19.88 8.13 -19.69
C ARG A 95 -18.50 7.46 -19.63
N ILE A 96 -17.65 7.73 -20.63
CA ILE A 96 -16.28 7.22 -20.65
C ILE A 96 -15.47 7.83 -19.50
N GLU A 97 -15.64 9.13 -19.25
CA GLU A 97 -14.96 9.82 -18.16
C GLU A 97 -15.38 9.28 -16.79
N VAL A 98 -16.68 9.10 -16.56
CA VAL A 98 -17.19 8.47 -15.33
C VAL A 98 -16.63 7.06 -15.18
N ALA A 99 -16.64 6.25 -16.25
CA ALA A 99 -16.08 4.90 -16.20
C ALA A 99 -14.59 4.90 -15.83
N ARG A 100 -13.79 5.82 -16.39
CA ARG A 100 -12.37 5.96 -16.04
C ARG A 100 -12.18 6.30 -14.55
N ARG A 101 -12.92 7.31 -14.05
CA ARG A 101 -12.86 7.68 -12.63
C ARG A 101 -13.23 6.50 -11.72
N THR A 102 -14.25 5.72 -12.07
CA THR A 102 -14.63 4.54 -11.28
C THR A 102 -13.55 3.45 -11.30
N VAL A 103 -12.85 3.26 -12.43
CA VAL A 103 -11.72 2.32 -12.50
C VAL A 103 -10.57 2.82 -11.62
N ASP A 104 -10.21 4.09 -11.73
CA ASP A 104 -9.15 4.70 -10.90
C ASP A 104 -9.45 4.57 -9.40
N GLU A 105 -10.70 4.80 -8.99
CA GLU A 105 -11.15 4.62 -7.60
C GLU A 105 -11.07 3.16 -7.13
N ILE A 106 -11.44 2.20 -8.00
CA ILE A 106 -11.34 0.76 -7.68
C ILE A 106 -9.88 0.34 -7.56
N GLU A 107 -9.02 0.78 -8.49
CA GLU A 107 -7.59 0.49 -8.47
C GLU A 107 -6.92 1.09 -7.22
N ALA A 108 -7.27 2.32 -6.84
CA ALA A 108 -6.78 2.94 -5.62
C ALA A 108 -7.18 2.14 -4.37
N ARG A 109 -8.46 1.73 -4.26
CA ARG A 109 -8.93 0.88 -3.14
C ARG A 109 -8.26 -0.47 -3.11
N ALA A 110 -8.07 -1.11 -4.26
CA ALA A 110 -7.37 -2.39 -4.35
C ALA A 110 -5.89 -2.25 -3.94
N ALA A 111 -5.24 -1.15 -4.32
CA ALA A 111 -3.87 -0.86 -3.91
C ALA A 111 -3.75 -0.61 -2.40
N GLU A 112 -4.70 0.09 -1.79
CA GLU A 112 -4.77 0.28 -0.33
C GLU A 112 -4.97 -1.05 0.41
N GLN A 113 -5.93 -1.86 -0.03
CA GLN A 113 -6.18 -3.19 0.55
C GLN A 113 -4.95 -4.09 0.43
N LYS A 114 -4.27 -4.07 -0.71
CA LYS A 114 -3.03 -4.82 -0.91
C LYS A 114 -1.95 -4.36 0.07
N ARG A 115 -1.74 -3.05 0.23
CA ARG A 115 -0.76 -2.51 1.20
C ARG A 115 -1.09 -2.92 2.63
N GLU A 116 -2.37 -2.91 2.99
CA GLU A 116 -2.80 -3.35 4.33
C GLU A 116 -2.54 -4.85 4.54
N GLN A 117 -2.82 -5.68 3.52
CA GLN A 117 -2.54 -7.12 3.55
C GLN A 117 -1.03 -7.40 3.63
N ASP A 118 -0.22 -6.72 2.83
CA ASP A 118 1.24 -6.83 2.84
C ASP A 118 1.81 -6.43 4.21
N ALA A 119 1.28 -5.37 4.83
CA ALA A 119 1.66 -4.95 6.18
C ALA A 119 1.29 -6.00 7.25
N LYS A 120 0.10 -6.62 7.14
CA LYS A 120 -0.33 -7.71 8.05
C LYS A 120 0.54 -8.94 7.89
N LEU A 121 0.88 -9.32 6.66
CA LEU A 121 1.77 -10.45 6.37
C LEU A 121 3.17 -10.20 6.93
N SER A 122 3.74 -9.02 6.68
CA SER A 122 5.05 -8.65 7.23
C SER A 122 5.08 -8.68 8.77
N ALA A 123 4.01 -8.19 9.41
CA ALA A 123 3.88 -8.26 10.86
C ALA A 123 3.77 -9.71 11.37
N ALA A 124 3.02 -10.58 10.69
CA ALA A 124 2.90 -11.99 11.04
C ALA A 124 4.23 -12.75 10.85
N GLU A 125 4.96 -12.47 9.78
CA GLU A 125 6.31 -13.02 9.53
C GLU A 125 7.29 -12.61 10.63
N ALA A 126 7.27 -11.34 11.05
CA ALA A 126 8.08 -10.87 12.16
C ALA A 126 7.74 -11.59 13.48
N GLN A 127 6.45 -11.80 13.77
CA GLN A 127 6.01 -12.57 14.94
C GLN A 127 6.46 -14.04 14.88
N LEU A 128 6.39 -14.67 13.72
CA LEU A 128 6.89 -16.04 13.52
C LEU A 128 8.41 -16.11 13.74
N GLY A 129 9.16 -15.13 13.26
CA GLY A 129 10.59 -15.02 13.53
C GLY A 129 10.90 -14.92 15.02
N GLN A 130 10.21 -14.03 15.74
CA GLN A 130 10.36 -13.89 17.20
C GLN A 130 9.98 -15.17 17.95
N ALA A 131 8.91 -15.86 17.54
CA ALA A 131 8.50 -17.13 18.13
C ALA A 131 9.56 -18.22 17.91
N ALA A 132 10.14 -18.31 16.71
CA ALA A 132 11.22 -19.24 16.41
C ALA A 132 12.48 -18.97 17.24
N ASP A 133 12.85 -17.70 17.42
CA ASP A 133 13.96 -17.30 18.30
C ASP A 133 13.70 -17.72 19.75
N ARG A 134 12.46 -17.50 20.23
CA ARG A 134 12.07 -17.87 21.60
C ARG A 134 12.08 -19.39 21.80
N ILE A 135 11.66 -20.17 20.81
CA ILE A 135 11.74 -21.63 20.85
C ILE A 135 13.21 -22.07 20.96
N ARG A 136 14.10 -21.54 20.11
CA ARG A 136 15.54 -21.86 20.17
C ARG A 136 16.16 -21.51 21.52
N GLU A 137 15.79 -20.37 22.10
CA GLU A 137 16.24 -19.97 23.43
C GLU A 137 15.76 -20.96 24.51
N LEU A 138 14.48 -21.33 24.49
CA LEU A 138 13.91 -22.29 25.44
C LEU A 138 14.54 -23.68 25.30
N GLU A 139 14.78 -24.16 24.08
CA GLU A 139 15.49 -25.41 23.83
C GLU A 139 16.91 -25.39 24.44
N SER A 140 17.64 -24.28 24.28
CA SER A 140 18.94 -24.09 24.91
C SER A 140 18.84 -24.10 26.44
N GLN A 141 17.83 -23.46 27.02
CA GLN A 141 17.62 -23.45 28.47
C GLN A 141 17.30 -24.85 29.00
N VAL A 142 16.45 -25.62 28.32
CA VAL A 142 16.15 -27.00 28.67
C VAL A 142 17.40 -27.87 28.60
N GLY A 143 18.22 -27.72 27.56
CA GLY A 143 19.50 -28.44 27.44
C GLY A 143 20.46 -28.12 28.59
N ASN A 144 20.54 -26.85 29.01
CA ASN A 144 21.36 -26.44 30.15
C ASN A 144 20.84 -27.01 31.48
N GLN A 145 19.51 -27.03 31.69
CA GLN A 145 18.92 -27.65 32.88
C GLN A 145 19.17 -29.16 32.93
N GLN A 146 19.13 -29.86 31.80
CA GLN A 146 19.46 -31.28 31.73
C GLN A 146 20.91 -31.55 32.13
N LYS A 147 21.86 -30.75 31.63
CA LYS A 147 23.28 -30.84 32.03
C LYS A 147 23.46 -30.60 33.53
N LEU A 148 22.80 -29.59 34.08
CA LEU A 148 22.85 -29.32 35.52
C LEU A 148 22.29 -30.48 36.34
N ARG A 149 21.18 -31.09 35.91
CA ARG A 149 20.62 -32.28 36.57
C ARG A 149 21.58 -33.47 36.54
N GLN A 150 22.28 -33.69 35.42
CA GLN A 150 23.30 -34.74 35.32
C GLN A 150 24.49 -34.48 36.26
N GLN A 151 24.95 -33.23 36.35
CA GLN A 151 26.01 -32.85 37.28
C GLN A 151 25.59 -33.05 38.75
N MET A 152 24.37 -32.65 39.11
CA MET A 152 23.82 -32.85 40.45
C MET A 152 23.66 -34.34 40.79
N ALA A 153 23.20 -35.16 39.84
CA ALA A 153 23.14 -36.61 40.03
C ALA A 153 24.53 -37.21 40.25
N GLY A 154 25.54 -36.79 39.46
CA GLY A 154 26.93 -37.19 39.66
C GLY A 154 27.46 -36.78 41.04
N ALA A 155 27.22 -35.54 41.46
CA ALA A 155 27.62 -35.04 42.78
C ALA A 155 26.95 -35.81 43.92
N ASP A 156 25.66 -36.16 43.82
CA ASP A 156 24.94 -36.96 44.81
C ASP A 156 25.52 -38.38 44.89
N THR A 157 25.83 -39.03 43.75
CA THR A 157 26.47 -40.34 43.77
C THR A 157 27.85 -40.31 44.43
N TYR A 158 28.66 -39.29 44.13
CA TYR A 158 29.97 -39.11 44.77
C TYR A 158 29.83 -38.86 46.27
N ALA A 159 28.89 -38.00 46.69
CA ALA A 159 28.64 -37.71 48.10
C ALA A 159 28.20 -38.97 48.86
N ARG A 160 27.37 -39.83 48.27
CA ARG A 160 26.96 -41.12 48.87
C ARG A 160 28.14 -42.06 49.04
N GLN A 161 28.98 -42.21 48.01
CA GLN A 161 30.18 -43.04 48.07
C GLN A 161 31.16 -42.53 49.14
N ALA A 162 31.40 -41.22 49.20
CA ALA A 162 32.25 -40.60 50.22
C ALA A 162 31.69 -40.80 51.64
N ALA A 163 30.37 -40.67 51.82
CA ALA A 163 29.72 -40.92 53.10
C ALA A 163 29.82 -42.40 53.52
N GLU A 164 29.71 -43.34 52.59
CA GLU A 164 29.87 -44.76 52.86
C GLU A 164 31.32 -45.12 53.23
N ALA A 165 32.30 -44.60 52.49
CA ALA A 165 33.72 -44.73 52.82
C ALA A 165 34.05 -44.13 54.20
N LEU A 166 33.47 -42.97 54.54
CA LEU A 166 33.65 -42.38 55.86
C LEU A 166 33.04 -43.26 56.97
N ARG A 167 31.87 -43.86 56.74
CA ARG A 167 31.23 -44.78 57.71
C ARG A 167 32.05 -46.05 57.93
N SER A 168 32.63 -46.62 56.87
CA SER A 168 33.47 -47.82 57.00
C SER A 168 34.76 -47.51 57.77
N GLU A 169 35.43 -46.39 57.47
CA GLU A 169 36.59 -45.93 58.23
C GLU A 169 36.26 -45.61 59.69
N GLN A 170 35.15 -44.92 59.96
CA GLN A 170 34.69 -44.68 61.32
C GLN A 170 34.46 -45.99 62.10
N THR A 171 33.91 -47.01 61.45
CA THR A 171 33.68 -48.32 62.07
C THR A 171 35.01 -49.00 62.41
N ARG A 172 35.99 -48.93 61.50
CA ARG A 172 37.35 -49.44 61.71
C ARG A 172 38.06 -48.73 62.85
N ILE A 173 38.04 -47.39 62.88
CA ILE A 173 38.64 -46.57 63.94
C ILE A 173 37.99 -46.89 65.28
N ARG A 174 36.64 -46.97 65.34
CA ARG A 174 35.93 -47.35 66.57
C ARG A 174 36.36 -48.71 67.10
N LYS A 175 36.61 -49.68 66.22
CA LYS A 175 37.14 -51.00 66.62
C LYS A 175 38.55 -50.88 67.20
N ILE A 176 39.47 -50.20 66.50
CA ILE A 176 40.85 -49.99 66.96
C ILE A 176 40.87 -49.32 68.33
N VAL A 177 40.03 -48.29 68.53
CA VAL A 177 39.91 -47.59 69.81
C VAL A 177 39.42 -48.51 70.93
N ARG A 178 38.44 -49.39 70.66
CA ARG A 178 37.97 -50.38 71.64
C ARG A 178 39.04 -51.42 71.98
N ASP A 179 39.73 -51.94 70.98
CA ASP A 179 40.80 -52.93 71.17
C ASP A 179 41.96 -52.32 71.97
N TRP A 180 42.32 -51.07 71.66
CA TRP A 180 43.32 -50.31 72.42
C TRP A 180 42.90 -50.04 73.87
N ASP A 181 41.65 -49.61 74.12
CA ASP A 181 41.13 -49.40 75.49
C ASP A 181 41.16 -50.71 76.29
N TYR A 182 40.79 -51.82 75.68
CA TYR A 182 40.86 -53.15 76.30
C TYR A 182 42.30 -53.55 76.65
N LEU A 183 43.23 -53.41 75.71
CA LEU A 183 44.64 -53.75 75.91
C LEU A 183 45.29 -52.86 76.97
N ALA A 184 45.08 -51.55 76.92
CA ALA A 184 45.59 -50.60 77.90
C ALA A 184 45.04 -50.92 79.29
N ARG A 185 43.73 -51.17 79.42
CA ARG A 185 43.10 -51.57 80.68
C ARG A 185 43.70 -52.87 81.23
N LYS A 186 43.90 -53.88 80.39
CA LYS A 186 44.47 -55.17 80.80
C LYS A 186 45.93 -55.03 81.25
N TYR A 187 46.72 -54.29 80.48
CA TYR A 187 48.14 -54.07 80.75
C TYR A 187 48.36 -53.32 82.07
N PHE A 188 47.72 -52.17 82.27
CA PHE A 188 47.91 -51.36 83.48
C PHE A 188 47.23 -51.92 84.73
N ARG A 189 46.26 -52.83 84.60
CA ARG A 189 45.65 -53.52 85.74
C ARG A 189 46.51 -54.66 86.28
N ASN A 190 47.21 -55.36 85.39
CA ASN A 190 47.96 -56.58 85.73
C ASN A 190 49.41 -56.32 86.10
N ARG A 191 49.92 -55.11 85.85
CA ARG A 191 51.33 -54.75 86.03
C ARG A 191 51.46 -53.72 87.15
N LYS A 192 52.47 -53.89 88.00
CA LYS A 192 52.65 -53.06 89.19
C LYS A 192 53.18 -51.66 88.82
N PRO A 193 52.67 -50.57 89.41
CA PRO A 193 53.05 -49.20 89.06
C PRO A 193 54.55 -48.91 89.19
N GLU A 194 55.24 -49.60 90.10
CA GLU A 194 56.67 -49.44 90.36
C GLU A 194 57.54 -49.92 89.19
N THR A 195 56.98 -50.75 88.29
CA THR A 195 57.67 -51.31 87.12
C THR A 195 57.46 -50.50 85.83
N PHE A 196 56.73 -49.39 85.90
CA PHE A 196 56.44 -48.55 84.73
C PHE A 196 57.62 -47.62 84.41
N ASP A 197 58.11 -47.73 83.18
CA ASP A 197 59.07 -46.79 82.62
C ASP A 197 58.40 -45.45 82.23
N ALA A 198 59.19 -44.52 81.68
CA ALA A 198 58.68 -43.22 81.25
C ALA A 198 57.65 -43.32 80.11
N HIS A 199 57.77 -44.34 79.25
CA HIS A 199 56.88 -44.55 78.11
C HIS A 199 55.52 -45.10 78.57
N ASP A 200 55.52 -46.09 79.47
CA ASP A 200 54.34 -46.65 80.13
C ASP A 200 53.50 -45.57 80.82
N ARG A 201 54.16 -44.64 81.54
CA ARG A 201 53.48 -43.51 82.20
C ARG A 201 52.83 -42.55 81.21
N SER A 202 53.46 -42.32 80.05
CA SER A 202 52.92 -41.48 78.97
C SER A 202 51.67 -42.11 78.33
N ILE A 203 51.73 -43.41 78.06
CA ILE A 203 50.58 -44.18 77.54
C ILE A 203 49.43 -44.17 78.55
N LEU A 204 49.72 -44.41 79.84
CA LEU A 204 48.71 -44.40 80.91
C LEU A 204 48.00 -43.04 80.99
N THR A 205 48.77 -41.95 80.94
CA THR A 205 48.23 -40.58 80.98
C THR A 205 47.32 -40.31 79.78
N THR A 206 47.74 -40.73 78.58
CA THR A 206 46.96 -40.58 77.35
C THR A 206 45.66 -41.38 77.41
N TRP A 207 45.71 -42.62 77.90
CA TRP A 207 44.54 -43.48 78.09
C TRP A 207 43.55 -42.92 79.13
N GLN A 208 44.05 -42.41 80.26
CA GLN A 208 43.20 -41.79 81.27
C GLN A 208 42.53 -40.50 80.77
N ARG A 209 43.23 -39.67 79.98
CA ARG A 209 42.63 -38.50 79.32
C ARG A 209 41.52 -38.92 78.35
N PHE A 210 41.82 -39.87 77.47
CA PHE A 210 40.84 -40.42 76.54
C PHE A 210 39.57 -40.91 77.26
N ARG A 211 39.69 -41.67 78.35
CA ARG A 211 38.52 -42.15 79.10
C ARG A 211 37.70 -41.04 79.75
N LYS A 212 38.35 -39.96 80.21
CA LYS A 212 37.64 -38.77 80.73
C LYS A 212 36.87 -38.08 79.61
N ASP A 213 37.48 -37.94 78.43
CA ASP A 213 36.85 -37.29 77.28
C ASP A 213 35.65 -38.08 76.76
N VAL A 214 35.77 -39.41 76.65
CA VAL A 214 34.63 -40.29 76.28
C VAL A 214 33.51 -40.19 77.32
N ALA A 215 33.82 -40.26 78.61
CA ALA A 215 32.82 -40.13 79.67
C ALA A 215 32.15 -38.75 79.70
N ALA A 216 32.85 -37.69 79.29
CA ALA A 216 32.29 -36.35 79.14
C ALA A 216 31.37 -36.23 77.92
N ASP A 217 31.70 -36.91 76.81
CA ASP A 217 30.92 -36.88 75.58
C ASP A 217 29.62 -37.70 75.69
N ASP A 218 29.66 -38.86 76.38
CA ASP A 218 28.47 -39.67 76.67
C ASP A 218 27.46 -38.93 77.57
N ARG A 219 27.95 -38.09 78.50
CA ARG A 219 27.10 -37.23 79.34
C ARG A 219 26.39 -36.12 78.55
N LYS A 220 26.99 -35.65 77.46
CA LYS A 220 26.38 -34.60 76.60
C LYS A 220 25.31 -35.17 75.65
N LYS A 221 25.35 -36.46 75.34
CA LYS A 221 24.40 -37.16 74.45
C LYS A 221 23.17 -37.72 75.18
N ALA A 222 23.16 -37.74 76.51
CA ALA A 222 21.97 -38.14 77.28
C ALA A 222 20.85 -37.09 77.11
N PRO A 223 19.63 -37.48 76.66
CA PRO A 223 18.55 -36.52 76.52
C PRO A 223 18.19 -35.95 77.90
N ARG A 224 18.20 -34.62 78.01
CA ARG A 224 17.59 -33.94 79.14
C ARG A 224 16.09 -34.25 79.11
N LYS A 225 15.63 -35.06 80.06
CA LYS A 225 14.20 -35.18 80.36
C LYS A 225 13.68 -33.87 80.94
#